data_AF-A0A2E3XQF6-F1
#
_entry.id   AF-A0A2E3XQF6-F1
#
_cell.length_a   1.000
_cell.length_b   1.000
_cell.length_c   1.000
_cell.angle_alpha   90.00
_cell.angle_beta   90.00
_cell.angle_gamma   90.00
#
_symmetry.space_group_name_H-M   'P 1'
#
loop_
_entity.id
_entity.type
_entity.pdbx_description
1 polymer ?
#
loop_
_entity_poly.entity_id
_entity_poly.type
_entity_poly.pdbx_seq_one_letter_code
_entity_poly.pdbx_strand_id
1 'polypeptide(L)'
;MESEAKRSKFITSLSSFLNVAGAEAQACIWIGSLPLSQREKPFHWFNYLFNGVLEDQINQFTPSDQSLFRTEQFGNEFHLLHIHSESDQLDQACTNFLKMIPQPEGQNSKRQILILSEKPLGTKKWLKDKSMETVEYFY
;
A
#
# COMPACT_ATOMS: atom_id res chain seq x y z
N MET A 1 -20.98 14.15 21.49
CA MET A 1 -20.38 14.25 20.15
C MET A 1 -19.33 13.15 20.04
N GLU A 2 -19.75 11.95 19.64
CA GLU A 2 -18.81 10.88 19.32
C GLU A 2 -18.14 11.21 18.00
N SER A 3 -16.82 11.26 18.00
CA SER A 3 -16.03 11.61 16.82
C SER A 3 -16.24 10.54 15.75
N GLU A 4 -16.66 10.94 14.55
CA GLU A 4 -16.57 10.11 13.34
C GLU A 4 -15.11 9.66 13.18
N ALA A 5 -14.82 8.43 13.60
CA ALA A 5 -13.66 7.73 13.14
C ALA A 5 -13.87 7.52 11.63
N LYS A 6 -13.31 8.40 10.80
CA LYS A 6 -13.23 8.20 9.34
C LYS A 6 -12.52 6.86 9.12
N ARG A 7 -13.34 5.82 8.94
CA ARG A 7 -12.94 4.44 8.68
C ARG A 7 -12.25 4.41 7.32
N SER A 8 -11.21 3.60 7.20
CA SER A 8 -10.62 3.18 5.92
C SER A 8 -11.74 2.89 4.91
N LYS A 9 -11.59 3.38 3.68
CA LYS A 9 -12.55 3.05 2.62
C LYS A 9 -12.27 1.62 2.19
N PHE A 10 -13.17 0.70 2.54
CA PHE A 10 -13.07 -0.69 2.13
C PHE A 10 -13.65 -0.85 0.72
N ILE A 11 -12.87 -1.45 -0.18
CA ILE A 11 -13.25 -1.70 -1.56
C ILE A 11 -13.25 -3.20 -1.81
N THR A 12 -14.30 -3.70 -2.47
CA THR A 12 -14.48 -5.13 -2.76
C THR A 12 -14.29 -5.50 -4.23
N SER A 13 -14.14 -4.52 -5.13
CA SER A 13 -13.88 -4.79 -6.56
C SER A 13 -12.56 -4.17 -7.02
N LEU A 14 -11.82 -4.92 -7.83
CA LEU A 14 -10.58 -4.45 -8.44
C LEU A 14 -10.79 -3.17 -9.26
N SER A 15 -11.89 -3.08 -10.01
CA SER A 15 -12.22 -1.87 -10.79
C SER A 15 -12.35 -0.61 -9.92
N SER A 16 -13.00 -0.74 -8.76
CA SER A 16 -13.15 0.39 -7.83
C SER A 16 -11.82 0.75 -7.17
N PHE A 17 -10.95 -0.24 -6.94
CA PHE A 17 -9.61 -0.02 -6.40
C PHE A 17 -8.72 0.72 -7.41
N LEU A 18 -8.74 0.30 -8.68
CA LEU A 18 -7.96 0.95 -9.73
C LEU A 18 -8.40 2.40 -9.99
N ASN A 19 -9.68 2.72 -9.81
CA ASN A 19 -10.17 4.10 -9.91
C ASN A 19 -9.61 5.03 -8.83
N VAL A 20 -9.23 4.49 -7.66
CA VAL A 20 -8.62 5.28 -6.58
C VAL A 20 -7.11 5.16 -6.55
N ALA A 21 -6.51 4.16 -7.21
CA ALA A 21 -5.07 4.03 -7.37
C ALA A 21 -4.49 4.96 -8.47
N GLY A 22 -5.03 6.16 -8.58
CA GLY A 22 -4.63 7.18 -9.56
C GLY A 22 -3.48 8.07 -9.07
N ALA A 23 -3.34 9.25 -9.68
CA ALA A 23 -2.24 10.20 -9.41
C ALA A 23 -2.13 10.69 -7.94
N GLU A 24 -3.21 10.57 -7.17
CA GLU A 24 -3.24 10.95 -5.76
C GLU A 24 -2.62 9.89 -4.84
N ALA A 25 -2.50 8.64 -5.30
CA ALA A 25 -1.92 7.56 -4.52
C ALA A 25 -0.40 7.75 -4.45
N GLN A 26 0.13 7.85 -3.23
CA GLN A 26 1.57 8.02 -3.02
C GLN A 26 2.26 6.72 -2.63
N ALA A 27 1.46 5.74 -2.18
CA ALA A 27 2.01 4.49 -1.68
C ALA A 27 1.03 3.34 -1.75
N CYS A 28 1.60 2.14 -1.74
CA CYS A 28 0.88 0.92 -1.42
C CYS A 28 1.59 0.13 -0.31
N ILE A 29 0.82 -0.32 0.67
CA ILE A 29 1.23 -1.34 1.64
C ILE A 29 0.56 -2.65 1.24
N TRP A 30 1.38 -3.64 0.92
CA TRP A 30 0.94 -4.96 0.54
C TRP A 30 1.29 -5.99 1.62
N ILE A 31 0.25 -6.54 2.23
CA ILE A 31 0.33 -7.56 3.27
C ILE A 31 -0.16 -8.88 2.66
N GLY A 32 0.70 -9.89 2.63
CA GLY A 32 0.34 -11.21 2.09
C GLY A 32 1.11 -12.34 2.76
N SER A 33 0.64 -13.57 2.62
CA SER A 33 1.29 -14.79 3.12
C SER A 33 2.31 -15.35 2.15
N LEU A 34 2.34 -14.88 0.91
CA LEU A 34 3.33 -15.27 -0.08
C LEU A 34 4.33 -14.13 -0.35
N PRO A 35 5.63 -14.44 -0.51
CA PRO A 35 6.59 -13.51 -1.05
C PRO A 35 6.12 -12.97 -2.40
N LEU A 36 6.46 -11.72 -2.68
CA LEU A 36 6.07 -11.01 -3.89
C LEU A 36 6.40 -11.77 -5.19
N SER A 37 7.50 -12.52 -5.20
CA SER A 37 7.96 -13.35 -6.33
C SER A 37 7.14 -14.61 -6.58
N GLN A 38 6.36 -15.06 -5.59
CA GLN A 38 5.60 -16.33 -5.64
C GLN A 38 4.10 -16.13 -5.80
N ARG A 39 3.65 -14.91 -6.10
CA ARG A 39 2.23 -14.59 -6.19
C ARG A 39 1.61 -15.06 -7.50
N GLU A 40 0.28 -15.22 -7.48
CA GLU A 40 -0.49 -15.62 -8.66
C GLU A 40 -0.26 -14.64 -9.83
N LYS A 41 0.20 -15.18 -10.96
CA LYS A 41 0.31 -14.44 -12.21
C LYS A 41 -0.97 -14.61 -13.04
N PRO A 42 -1.46 -13.56 -13.70
CA PRO A 42 -0.83 -12.24 -13.76
C PRO A 42 -1.36 -11.22 -12.74
N PHE A 43 -0.45 -10.61 -11.98
CA PHE A 43 -0.72 -9.45 -11.14
C PHE A 43 -0.55 -8.13 -11.94
N HIS A 44 -0.96 -8.13 -13.21
CA HIS A 44 -0.68 -7.08 -14.20
C HIS A 44 -1.22 -5.71 -13.78
N TRP A 45 -2.36 -5.67 -13.11
CA TRP A 45 -2.98 -4.42 -12.68
C TRP A 45 -2.14 -3.67 -11.65
N PHE A 46 -1.36 -4.39 -10.83
CA PHE A 46 -0.48 -3.76 -9.86
C PHE A 46 0.87 -3.40 -10.47
N ASN A 47 1.36 -4.25 -11.38
CA ASN A 47 2.52 -3.91 -12.18
C ASN A 47 2.25 -2.62 -13.00
N TYR A 48 1.03 -2.40 -13.48
CA TYR A 48 0.61 -1.14 -14.10
C TYR A 48 0.75 0.07 -13.16
N LEU A 49 0.35 -0.05 -11.89
CA LEU A 49 0.56 1.02 -10.90
C LEU A 49 2.05 1.31 -10.67
N PHE A 50 2.89 0.32 -10.94
CA PHE A 50 4.33 0.44 -10.84
C PHE A 50 5.02 0.69 -12.20
N ASN A 51 4.32 1.23 -13.19
CA ASN A 51 4.84 1.50 -14.53
C ASN A 51 5.51 0.28 -15.22
N GLY A 52 5.04 -0.92 -14.93
CA GLY A 52 5.53 -2.16 -15.52
C GLY A 52 6.86 -2.67 -14.94
N VAL A 53 7.53 -1.90 -14.05
CA VAL A 53 8.88 -2.23 -13.58
C VAL A 53 8.90 -3.14 -12.35
N LEU A 54 7.75 -3.41 -11.73
CA LEU A 54 7.70 -4.18 -10.48
C LEU A 54 8.13 -5.63 -10.71
N GLU A 55 7.66 -6.26 -11.78
CA GLU A 55 8.01 -7.65 -12.09
C GLU A 55 9.53 -7.82 -12.30
N ASP A 56 10.15 -6.91 -13.03
CA ASP A 56 11.60 -6.91 -13.24
C ASP A 56 12.37 -6.73 -11.94
N GLN A 57 11.90 -5.81 -11.08
CA GLN A 57 12.51 -5.59 -9.77
C GLN A 57 12.38 -6.83 -8.88
N ILE A 58 11.19 -7.41 -8.75
CA ILE A 58 10.95 -8.60 -7.92
C ILE A 58 11.90 -9.75 -8.27
N ASN A 59 12.10 -10.00 -9.57
CA ASN A 59 12.94 -11.10 -10.05
C ASN A 59 14.43 -10.91 -9.72
N GLN A 60 14.85 -9.70 -9.38
CA GLN A 60 16.24 -9.38 -9.02
C GLN A 60 16.50 -9.49 -7.51
N PHE A 61 15.46 -9.54 -6.67
CA PHE A 61 15.61 -9.64 -5.23
C PHE A 61 15.50 -11.07 -4.71
N THR A 62 16.28 -11.37 -3.67
CA THR A 62 16.05 -12.57 -2.87
C THR A 62 14.76 -12.39 -2.08
N PRO A 63 13.84 -13.38 -2.07
CA PRO A 63 12.62 -13.31 -1.27
C PRO A 63 12.94 -13.00 0.20
N SER A 64 12.25 -12.02 0.76
CA SER A 64 12.36 -11.61 2.16
C SER A 64 10.99 -11.37 2.76
N ASP A 65 10.92 -11.40 4.10
CA ASP A 65 9.68 -11.12 4.83
C ASP A 65 9.20 -9.67 4.64
N GLN A 66 10.11 -8.78 4.26
CA GLN A 66 9.83 -7.39 3.95
C GLN A 66 10.62 -6.94 2.72
N SER A 67 9.95 -6.29 1.77
CA SER A 67 10.58 -5.70 0.59
C SER A 67 10.06 -4.28 0.38
N LEU A 68 10.94 -3.36 -0.01
CA LEU A 68 10.62 -1.97 -0.26
C LEU A 68 10.97 -1.63 -1.71
N PHE A 69 10.01 -1.08 -2.44
CA PHE A 69 10.21 -0.64 -3.82
C PHE A 69 9.82 0.83 -3.96
N ARG A 70 10.40 1.48 -4.96
CA ARG A 70 10.09 2.84 -5.34
C ARG A 70 10.10 2.97 -6.86
N THR A 71 9.16 3.75 -7.37
CA THR A 71 9.09 4.12 -8.78
C THR A 71 8.60 5.56 -8.92
N GLU A 72 8.55 6.06 -10.15
CA GLU A 72 7.84 7.29 -10.50
C GLU A 72 6.49 6.88 -11.11
N GLN A 73 5.39 7.45 -10.64
CA GLN A 73 4.03 7.23 -11.15
C GLN A 73 3.37 8.60 -11.35
N PHE A 74 2.86 8.87 -12.55
CA PHE A 74 2.23 10.16 -12.89
C PHE A 74 3.09 11.40 -12.57
N GLY A 75 4.41 11.29 -12.68
CA GLY A 75 5.35 12.37 -12.36
C GLY A 75 5.65 12.56 -10.86
N ASN A 76 5.16 11.66 -10.00
CA ASN A 76 5.39 11.68 -8.55
C ASN A 76 6.09 10.41 -8.07
N GLU A 77 6.78 10.47 -6.94
CA GLU A 77 7.31 9.26 -6.30
C GLU A 77 6.18 8.38 -5.77
N PHE A 78 6.22 7.09 -6.12
CA PHE A 78 5.31 6.07 -5.61
C PHE A 78 6.10 4.99 -4.88
N HIS A 79 5.67 4.65 -3.66
CA HIS A 79 6.35 3.71 -2.80
C HIS A 79 5.54 2.43 -2.58
N LEU A 80 6.22 1.30 -2.48
CA LEU A 80 5.60 0.01 -2.15
C LEU A 80 6.32 -0.66 -1.00
N LEU A 81 5.59 -0.96 0.07
CA LEU A 81 6.01 -1.90 1.10
C LEU A 81 5.31 -3.23 0.86
N HIS A 82 6.07 -4.30 0.65
CA HIS A 82 5.59 -5.66 0.77
C HIS A 82 6.00 -6.22 2.12
N ILE A 83 5.09 -6.86 2.86
CA ILE A 83 5.40 -7.54 4.12
C ILE A 83 4.57 -8.81 4.31
N HIS A 84 5.22 -9.83 4.89
CA HIS A 84 4.57 -11.07 5.26
C HIS A 84 3.51 -10.84 6.35
N SER A 85 2.32 -11.40 6.18
CA SER A 85 1.17 -11.17 7.07
C SER A 85 1.37 -11.67 8.50
N GLU A 86 2.25 -12.66 8.68
CA GLU A 86 2.61 -13.24 9.98
C GLU A 86 3.91 -12.65 10.56
N SER A 87 4.46 -11.59 9.96
CA SER A 87 5.67 -10.96 10.49
C SER A 87 5.42 -10.33 11.87
N ASP A 88 6.25 -10.68 12.85
CA ASP A 88 6.27 -10.03 14.17
C ASP A 88 6.56 -8.52 14.09
N GLN A 89 7.12 -8.06 12.96
CA GLN A 89 7.47 -6.67 12.72
C GLN A 89 6.40 -5.90 11.93
N LEU A 90 5.26 -6.51 11.58
CA LEU A 90 4.26 -5.92 10.68
C LEU A 90 3.87 -4.49 11.06
N ASP A 91 3.49 -4.28 12.32
CA ASP A 91 3.04 -2.95 12.78
C ASP A 91 4.19 -1.93 12.80
N GLN A 92 5.41 -2.36 13.13
CA GLN A 92 6.60 -1.50 13.17
C GLN A 92 7.06 -1.14 11.75
N ALA A 93 7.05 -2.09 10.83
CA ALA A 93 7.41 -1.91 9.43
C ALA A 93 6.45 -0.95 8.72
N CYS A 94 5.13 -1.14 8.87
CA CYS A 94 4.13 -0.20 8.34
C CYS A 94 4.32 1.21 8.92
N THR A 95 4.55 1.31 10.23
CA THR A 95 4.78 2.62 10.87
C THR A 95 6.05 3.30 10.35
N ASN A 96 7.13 2.56 10.16
CA ASN A 96 8.39 3.10 9.63
C ASN A 96 8.25 3.51 8.17
N PHE A 97 7.62 2.68 7.35
CA PHE A 97 7.34 2.98 5.96
C PHE A 97 6.54 4.27 5.81
N LEU A 98 5.46 4.44 6.56
CA LEU A 98 4.65 5.65 6.53
C LEU A 98 5.40 6.91 6.95
N LYS A 99 6.46 6.81 7.76
CA LYS A 99 7.32 7.97 8.10
C LYS A 99 8.23 8.39 6.95
N MET A 100 8.55 7.47 6.04
CA MET A 100 9.41 7.74 4.89
C MET A 100 8.65 8.47 3.77
N ILE A 101 7.32 8.39 3.77
CA ILE A 101 6.52 8.96 2.69
C ILE A 101 6.27 10.44 2.93
N PRO A 102 6.71 11.32 2.02
CA PRO A 102 6.58 12.76 2.19
C PRO A 102 5.11 13.15 2.32
N GLN A 103 4.84 14.12 3.18
CA GLN A 103 3.51 14.74 3.20
C GLN A 103 3.34 15.61 1.96
N PRO A 104 2.19 15.52 1.26
CA PRO A 104 1.89 16.41 0.15
C PRO A 104 1.87 17.87 0.61
N GLU A 105 2.39 18.76 -0.21
CA GLU A 105 2.40 20.19 0.08
C GLU A 105 0.95 20.74 0.05
N GLY A 106 0.58 21.53 1.07
CA GLY A 106 -0.74 22.14 1.18
C GLY A 106 -1.40 21.97 2.55
N GLN A 107 -1.96 23.06 3.08
CA GLN A 107 -2.76 23.00 4.30
C GLN A 107 -4.02 22.17 4.01
N ASN A 108 -4.09 20.94 4.55
CA ASN A 108 -5.16 19.93 4.43
C ASN A 108 -4.96 18.80 3.41
N SER A 109 -3.81 18.72 2.73
CA SER A 109 -3.52 17.59 1.84
C SER A 109 -3.25 16.32 2.67
N LYS A 110 -3.99 15.24 2.41
CA LYS A 110 -3.78 13.94 3.07
C LYS A 110 -2.99 13.02 2.15
N ARG A 111 -2.16 12.17 2.76
CA ARG A 111 -1.48 11.10 2.01
C ARG A 111 -2.46 10.00 1.66
N GLN A 112 -2.67 9.73 0.38
CA GLN A 112 -3.46 8.58 -0.01
C GLN A 112 -2.57 7.33 -0.03
N ILE A 113 -2.89 6.39 0.86
CA ILE A 113 -2.19 5.12 1.02
C ILE A 113 -3.12 3.99 0.62
N LEU A 114 -2.71 3.24 -0.41
CA LEU A 114 -3.39 2.02 -0.82
C LEU A 114 -2.95 0.86 0.07
N ILE A 115 -3.87 -0.03 0.39
CA ILE A 115 -3.62 -1.19 1.22
C ILE A 115 -4.18 -2.41 0.52
N LEU A 116 -3.29 -3.36 0.25
CA LEU A 116 -3.61 -4.66 -0.31
C LEU A 116 -3.39 -5.71 0.78
N SER A 117 -4.42 -6.46 1.15
CA SER A 117 -4.30 -7.44 2.23
C SER A 117 -5.15 -8.68 1.97
N GLU A 118 -4.62 -9.86 2.30
CA GLU A 118 -5.35 -11.16 2.28
C GLU A 118 -6.32 -11.30 3.47
N LYS A 119 -6.25 -10.38 4.44
CA LYS A 119 -7.05 -10.38 5.67
C LYS A 119 -7.43 -8.94 6.02
N PRO A 120 -8.67 -8.67 6.46
CA PRO A 120 -9.01 -7.34 6.97
C PRO A 120 -8.06 -6.96 8.10
N LEU A 121 -7.44 -5.80 8.01
CA LEU A 121 -6.47 -5.35 9.01
C LEU A 121 -7.14 -4.84 10.29
N GLY A 122 -8.45 -4.54 10.24
CA GLY A 122 -9.22 -4.14 11.40
C GLY A 122 -8.80 -2.78 11.95
N THR A 123 -8.49 -2.71 13.25
CA THR A 123 -8.27 -1.44 13.98
C THR A 123 -6.80 -1.15 14.29
N LYS A 124 -5.88 -1.54 13.40
CA LYS A 124 -4.44 -1.25 13.57
C LYS A 124 -4.20 0.23 13.86
N LYS A 125 -3.28 0.52 14.79
CA LYS A 125 -3.01 1.89 15.26
C LYS A 125 -2.49 2.80 14.14
N TRP A 126 -1.63 2.26 13.27
CA TRP A 126 -1.05 3.01 12.14
C TRP A 126 -2.08 3.37 11.06
N LEU A 127 -3.23 2.69 11.00
CA LEU A 127 -4.36 3.07 10.13
C LEU A 127 -5.15 4.29 10.64
N LYS A 128 -4.98 4.68 11.91
CA LYS A 128 -5.75 5.76 12.55
C LYS A 128 -5.09 7.14 12.42
N ASP A 129 -4.01 7.26 11.66
CA ASP A 129 -3.33 8.53 11.43
C ASP A 129 -4.22 9.47 10.61
N LYS A 130 -4.51 10.65 11.16
CA LYS A 130 -5.39 11.65 10.53
C LYS A 130 -4.75 12.33 9.32
N SER A 131 -3.42 12.25 9.18
CA SER A 131 -2.66 12.78 8.03
C SER A 131 -2.79 11.93 6.76
N MET A 132 -3.53 10.82 6.84
CA MET A 132 -3.66 9.86 5.75
C MET A 132 -5.12 9.60 5.38
N GLU A 133 -5.31 9.20 4.15
CA GLU A 133 -6.50 8.53 3.65
C GLU A 133 -6.09 7.13 3.21
N THR A 134 -6.69 6.11 3.83
CA THR A 134 -6.36 4.72 3.53
C THR A 134 -7.50 4.06 2.75
N VAL A 135 -7.15 3.44 1.63
CA VAL A 135 -8.06 2.59 0.85
C VAL A 135 -7.61 1.15 0.99
N GLU A 136 -8.48 0.27 1.48
CA GLU A 136 -8.18 -1.15 1.68
C GLU A 136 -8.91 -1.99 0.64
N TYR A 137 -8.17 -2.84 -0.08
CA TYR A 137 -8.70 -3.88 -0.96
C TYR A 137 -8.25 -5.25 -0.48
N PHE A 138 -9.25 -6.13 -0.31
CA PHE A 138 -9.08 -7.52 0.04
C PHE A 138 -9.15 -8.38 -1.23
N TYR A 139 -8.14 -9.23 -1.44
CA TYR A 139 -8.05 -10.15 -2.57
C TYR A 139 -8.09 -11.61 -2.11
#